data_AF-A0A175RLX8-F1
#
_entry.id   AF-A0A175RLX8-F1
#
_cell.length_a   1.000
_cell.length_b   1.000
_cell.length_c   1.000
_cell.angle_alpha   90.00
_cell.angle_beta   90.00
_cell.angle_gamma   90.00
#
_symmetry.space_group_name_H-M   'P 1'
#
loop_
_entity.id
_entity.type
_entity.pdbx_description
1 polymer ?
#
loop_
_entity_poly.entity_id
_entity_poly.type
_entity_poly.pdbx_seq_one_letter_code
_entity_poly.pdbx_strand_id
1 'polypeptide(L)'
;MFFVISGFIMYHLCRDRFGVNGAPGNFIVRRLIRIVPPYWGATVCMLLAIWLFAGHISHAAIDPWHVLGSFLFFPVENPYGQFYPVMILGWTLQFEVLFYVVFCIGLFFSRKVGLSIILGAVTLLGLSPLIVHFQSGPMAFWSNSIVLEFVYGIGLAELRARGVRLSAAKGWAVFAGGCALLALMQFAGLAFQYGLRAIWIGLPALVMCAGPALIAQKNQAAPSLLKRLLVFGGDASFALYLSHPFSINLVALAAARLGIQNPWTYMALATAASLVGAALVYMMLERPLTTRLSEALHMRKPRILAS
;
A
#
# COMPACT_ATOMS: atom_id res chain seq x y z
N MET A 1 -4.25 4.22 5.78
CA MET A 1 -3.06 5.05 5.41
C MET A 1 -2.51 4.68 4.04
N PHE A 2 -2.10 3.43 3.81
CA PHE A 2 -1.58 2.95 2.51
C PHE A 2 -2.47 3.40 1.33
N PHE A 3 -3.78 3.15 1.41
CA PHE A 3 -4.74 3.50 0.37
C PHE A 3 -4.91 5.02 0.17
N VAL A 4 -4.92 5.80 1.25
CA VAL A 4 -4.92 7.28 1.20
C VAL A 4 -3.67 7.79 0.48
N ILE A 5 -2.49 7.27 0.84
CA ILE A 5 -1.21 7.66 0.22
C ILE A 5 -1.19 7.25 -1.25
N SER A 6 -1.68 6.06 -1.59
CA SER A 6 -1.78 5.61 -2.98
C SER A 6 -2.66 6.55 -3.81
N GLY A 7 -3.90 6.80 -3.37
CA GLY A 7 -4.81 7.72 -4.05
C GLY A 7 -4.21 9.11 -4.24
N PHE A 8 -3.53 9.62 -3.20
CA PHE A 8 -2.80 10.88 -3.25
C PHE A 8 -1.69 10.87 -4.31
N ILE A 9 -0.79 9.88 -4.27
CA ILE A 9 0.36 9.80 -5.19
C ILE A 9 -0.11 9.60 -6.63
N MET A 10 -1.11 8.74 -6.87
CA MET A 10 -1.61 8.48 -8.23
C MET A 10 -2.18 9.75 -8.85
N TYR A 11 -3.06 10.46 -8.13
CA TYR A 11 -3.63 11.69 -8.64
C TYR A 11 -2.59 12.80 -8.76
N HIS A 12 -1.71 12.96 -7.77
CA HIS A 12 -0.67 13.99 -7.80
C HIS A 12 0.29 13.84 -8.99
N LEU A 13 0.63 12.61 -9.40
CA LEU A 13 1.53 12.34 -10.53
C LEU A 13 0.84 12.38 -11.90
N CYS A 14 -0.49 12.16 -11.94
CA CYS A 14 -1.23 12.00 -13.19
C CYS A 14 -2.24 13.12 -13.48
N ARG A 15 -2.42 14.09 -12.56
CA ARG A 15 -3.36 15.22 -12.70
C ARG A 15 -3.32 15.93 -14.06
N ASP A 16 -2.14 16.05 -14.65
CA ASP A 16 -1.92 16.76 -15.93
C ASP A 16 -1.77 15.78 -17.11
N ARG A 17 -2.12 14.50 -16.92
CA ARG A 17 -2.03 13.44 -17.95
C ARG A 17 -3.38 12.87 -18.39
N PHE A 18 -4.49 13.37 -17.85
CA PHE A 18 -5.83 12.98 -18.28
C PHE A 18 -6.08 13.38 -19.74
N GLY A 19 -6.56 12.44 -20.55
CA GLY A 19 -6.87 12.65 -21.97
C GLY A 19 -5.63 12.75 -22.87
N VAL A 20 -4.43 12.48 -22.33
CA VAL A 20 -3.18 12.49 -23.10
C VAL A 20 -2.96 11.11 -23.72
N ASN A 21 -2.76 11.07 -25.04
CA ASN A 21 -2.50 9.82 -25.77
C ASN A 21 -1.29 9.07 -25.20
N GLY A 22 -1.46 7.77 -24.97
CA GLY A 22 -0.43 6.90 -24.39
C GLY A 22 -0.20 7.09 -22.88
N ALA A 23 -0.86 8.03 -22.20
CA ALA A 23 -0.74 8.18 -20.75
C ALA A 23 -1.30 6.97 -19.96
N PRO A 24 -2.46 6.38 -20.31
CA PRO A 24 -2.99 5.21 -19.60
C PRO A 24 -2.05 4.00 -19.68
N GLY A 25 -1.55 3.67 -20.88
CA GLY A 25 -0.59 2.57 -21.08
C GLY A 25 0.73 2.79 -20.32
N ASN A 26 1.29 4.00 -20.40
CA ASN A 26 2.48 4.34 -19.63
C ASN A 26 2.25 4.29 -18.11
N PHE A 27 1.06 4.66 -17.65
CA PHE A 27 0.68 4.57 -16.25
C PHE A 27 0.69 3.12 -15.77
N ILE A 28 -0.07 2.23 -16.42
CA ILE A 28 -0.22 0.86 -15.94
C ILE A 28 1.10 0.09 -15.99
N VAL A 29 1.89 0.26 -17.06
CA VAL A 29 3.20 -0.41 -17.19
C VAL A 29 4.15 0.02 -16.07
N ARG A 30 4.23 1.33 -15.74
CA ARG A 30 5.07 1.81 -14.63
C ARG A 30 4.65 1.22 -13.28
N ARG A 31 3.35 1.00 -13.07
CA ARG A 31 2.84 0.40 -11.84
C ARG A 31 3.15 -1.08 -11.76
N LEU A 32 2.96 -1.81 -12.86
CA LEU A 32 3.25 -3.24 -12.92
C LEU A 32 4.75 -3.51 -12.72
N ILE A 33 5.65 -2.75 -13.36
CA ILE A 33 7.11 -2.90 -13.15
C ILE A 33 7.50 -2.71 -11.68
N ARG A 34 6.82 -1.80 -10.98
CA ARG A 34 7.11 -1.51 -9.57
C ARG A 34 6.58 -2.60 -8.63
N ILE A 35 5.38 -3.13 -8.86
CA ILE A 35 4.71 -4.04 -7.92
C ILE A 35 4.97 -5.50 -8.25
N VAL A 36 4.87 -5.88 -9.52
CA VAL A 36 4.82 -7.29 -9.95
C VAL A 36 6.11 -8.04 -9.62
N PRO A 37 7.31 -7.60 -10.04
CA PRO A 37 8.54 -8.36 -9.76
C PRO A 37 8.82 -8.60 -8.27
N PRO A 38 8.83 -7.57 -7.39
CA PRO A 38 9.10 -7.78 -5.97
C PRO A 38 8.01 -8.61 -5.27
N TYR A 39 6.73 -8.42 -5.61
CA TYR A 39 5.65 -9.22 -5.04
C TYR A 39 5.75 -10.69 -5.48
N TRP A 40 5.95 -10.96 -6.77
CA TRP A 40 6.14 -12.33 -7.28
C TRP A 40 7.33 -13.01 -6.61
N GLY A 41 8.45 -12.30 -6.44
CA GLY A 41 9.61 -12.80 -5.70
C GLY A 41 9.24 -13.18 -4.26
N ALA A 42 8.54 -12.31 -3.54
CA ALA A 42 8.09 -12.59 -2.17
C ALA A 42 7.12 -13.78 -2.11
N THR A 43 6.18 -13.89 -3.06
CA THR A 43 5.25 -15.01 -3.16
C THR A 43 5.97 -16.33 -3.42
N VAL A 44 6.96 -16.35 -4.32
CA VAL A 44 7.80 -17.54 -4.56
C VAL A 44 8.59 -17.91 -3.30
N CYS A 45 9.20 -16.95 -2.61
CA CYS A 45 9.88 -17.21 -1.33
C CYS A 45 8.93 -17.79 -0.28
N MET A 46 7.69 -17.31 -0.21
CA MET A 46 6.67 -17.86 0.70
C MET A 46 6.29 -19.29 0.31
N LEU A 47 6.07 -19.57 -0.97
CA LEU A 47 5.79 -20.93 -1.46
C LEU A 47 6.95 -21.90 -1.16
N LEU A 48 8.19 -21.46 -1.37
CA LEU A 48 9.38 -22.25 -1.02
C LEU A 48 9.49 -22.49 0.47
N ALA A 49 9.21 -21.48 1.30
CA ALA A 49 9.18 -21.66 2.76
C ALA A 49 8.09 -22.66 3.16
N ILE A 50 6.88 -22.54 2.62
CA ILE A 50 5.81 -23.51 2.86
C ILE A 50 6.28 -24.90 2.46
N TRP A 51 6.86 -25.08 1.27
CA TRP A 51 7.34 -26.39 0.80
C TRP A 51 8.45 -26.99 1.67
N LEU A 52 9.44 -26.19 2.09
CA LEU A 52 10.55 -26.64 2.94
C LEU A 52 10.12 -26.97 4.38
N PHE A 53 9.14 -26.23 4.92
CA PHE A 53 8.66 -26.39 6.29
C PHE A 53 7.34 -27.20 6.39
N ALA A 54 6.76 -27.62 5.25
CA ALA A 54 5.49 -28.35 5.16
C ALA A 54 5.49 -29.68 5.93
N GLY A 55 6.65 -30.27 6.22
CA GLY A 55 6.73 -31.45 7.11
C GLY A 55 6.20 -31.21 8.53
N HIS A 56 5.99 -29.95 8.93
CA HIS A 56 5.49 -29.56 10.26
C HIS A 56 4.16 -28.77 10.21
N ILE A 57 3.63 -28.49 9.02
CA ILE A 57 2.40 -27.72 8.82
C ILE A 57 1.41 -28.62 8.09
N SER A 58 0.45 -29.15 8.85
CA SER A 58 -0.64 -30.02 8.41
C SER A 58 -1.24 -29.51 7.10
N HIS A 59 -1.05 -30.26 6.01
CA HIS A 59 -1.71 -30.17 4.72
C HIS A 59 -2.37 -28.82 4.39
N ALA A 60 -1.58 -27.75 4.24
CA ALA A 60 -2.01 -26.64 3.41
C ALA A 60 -1.97 -27.16 1.96
N ALA A 61 -3.08 -27.72 1.49
CA ALA A 61 -3.23 -28.10 0.09
C ALA A 61 -2.97 -26.84 -0.74
N ILE A 62 -1.80 -26.77 -1.39
CA ILE A 62 -1.47 -25.69 -2.30
C ILE A 62 -2.41 -25.86 -3.49
N ASP A 63 -3.51 -25.11 -3.48
CA ASP A 63 -4.45 -25.06 -4.60
C ASP A 63 -3.82 -24.27 -5.75
N PRO A 64 -3.59 -24.88 -6.93
CA PRO A 64 -3.03 -24.18 -8.09
C PRO A 64 -3.84 -22.94 -8.50
N TRP A 65 -5.17 -22.96 -8.29
CA TRP A 65 -6.02 -21.82 -8.64
C TRP A 65 -5.81 -20.64 -7.68
N HIS A 66 -5.68 -20.93 -6.38
CA HIS A 66 -5.31 -19.94 -5.36
C HIS A 66 -3.92 -19.34 -5.61
N VAL A 67 -2.95 -20.16 -6.02
CA VAL A 67 -1.61 -19.70 -6.39
C VAL A 67 -1.66 -18.79 -7.62
N LEU A 68 -2.36 -19.20 -8.67
CA LEU A 68 -2.52 -18.40 -9.88
C LEU A 68 -3.20 -17.06 -9.59
N GLY A 69 -4.29 -17.08 -8.82
CA GLY A 69 -4.98 -15.87 -8.35
C GLY A 69 -4.06 -14.94 -7.57
N SER A 70 -3.18 -15.51 -6.74
CA SER A 70 -2.18 -14.75 -6.00
C SER A 70 -1.22 -14.00 -6.92
N PHE A 71 -0.71 -14.64 -7.99
CA PHE A 71 0.18 -13.99 -8.97
C PHE A 71 -0.53 -12.95 -9.83
N LEU A 72 -1.82 -13.15 -10.12
CA LEU A 72 -2.65 -12.25 -10.92
C LEU A 72 -3.32 -11.12 -10.12
N PHE A 73 -3.09 -11.05 -8.80
CA PHE A 73 -3.78 -10.11 -7.90
C PHE A 73 -5.31 -10.24 -7.94
N PHE A 74 -5.81 -11.45 -8.22
CA PHE A 74 -7.23 -11.74 -8.22
C PHE A 74 -7.64 -12.39 -6.88
N PRO A 75 -8.75 -11.98 -6.25
CA PRO A 75 -9.20 -12.60 -5.01
C PRO A 75 -9.76 -13.99 -5.31
N VAL A 76 -8.93 -15.01 -5.06
CA VAL A 76 -9.34 -16.41 -5.07
C VAL A 76 -9.43 -16.89 -3.63
N GLU A 77 -10.47 -17.66 -3.34
CA GLU A 77 -10.67 -18.26 -2.02
C GLU A 77 -9.52 -19.22 -1.70
N ASN A 78 -8.94 -19.08 -0.51
CA ASN A 78 -7.89 -19.95 -0.01
C ASN A 78 -8.50 -21.15 0.74
N PRO A 79 -7.71 -22.17 1.11
CA PRO A 79 -8.20 -23.34 1.85
C PRO A 79 -8.88 -23.04 3.20
N TYR A 80 -8.76 -21.81 3.72
CA TYR A 80 -9.37 -21.34 4.96
C TYR A 80 -10.64 -20.51 4.72
N GLY A 81 -11.16 -20.47 3.49
CA GLY A 81 -12.36 -19.70 3.13
C GLY A 81 -12.14 -18.19 3.04
N GLN A 82 -10.88 -17.73 2.98
CA GLN A 82 -10.53 -16.31 2.90
C GLN A 82 -10.01 -15.95 1.51
N PHE A 83 -10.32 -14.75 1.04
CA PHE A 83 -9.86 -14.27 -0.28
C PHE A 83 -8.45 -13.66 -0.24
N TYR A 84 -7.60 -14.13 0.67
CA TYR A 84 -6.23 -13.64 0.83
C TYR A 84 -5.26 -14.45 -0.02
N PRO A 85 -4.32 -13.80 -0.72
CA PRO A 85 -3.33 -14.50 -1.52
C PRO A 85 -2.30 -15.23 -0.64
N VAL A 86 -1.49 -16.08 -1.26
CA VAL A 86 -0.42 -16.86 -0.59
C VAL A 86 0.47 -15.98 0.28
N MET A 87 0.93 -14.85 -0.26
CA MET A 87 1.56 -13.81 0.54
C MET A 87 0.46 -12.99 1.18
N ILE A 88 0.06 -13.30 2.42
CA ILE A 88 -1.14 -12.73 3.06
C ILE A 88 -1.27 -11.23 2.82
N LEU A 89 -0.19 -10.47 3.00
CA LEU A 89 -0.14 -9.02 2.80
C LEU A 89 -0.70 -8.57 1.44
N GLY A 90 -0.52 -9.37 0.39
CA GLY A 90 -1.00 -9.12 -0.96
C GLY A 90 -2.50 -8.85 -1.08
N TRP A 91 -3.31 -9.14 -0.05
CA TRP A 91 -4.71 -8.71 0.00
C TRP A 91 -4.87 -7.20 -0.23
N THR A 92 -3.96 -6.35 0.29
CA THR A 92 -4.03 -4.90 0.02
C THR A 92 -3.63 -4.57 -1.41
N LEU A 93 -2.75 -5.36 -2.02
CA LEU A 93 -2.33 -5.19 -3.41
C LEU A 93 -3.44 -5.55 -4.41
N GLN A 94 -4.33 -6.48 -4.07
CA GLN A 94 -5.51 -6.78 -4.88
C GLN A 94 -6.42 -5.54 -5.01
N PHE A 95 -6.63 -4.80 -3.91
CA PHE A 95 -7.34 -3.51 -3.95
C PHE A 95 -6.56 -2.44 -4.73
N GLU A 96 -5.25 -2.39 -4.57
CA GLU A 96 -4.37 -1.44 -5.27
C GLU A 96 -4.43 -1.64 -6.80
N VAL A 97 -4.34 -2.88 -7.27
CA VAL A 97 -4.42 -3.22 -8.69
C VAL A 97 -5.80 -2.90 -9.26
N LEU A 98 -6.88 -3.21 -8.51
CA LEU A 98 -8.24 -2.79 -8.90
C LEU A 98 -8.32 -1.27 -9.06
N PHE A 99 -7.82 -0.52 -8.08
CA PHE A 99 -7.80 0.94 -8.16
C PHE A 99 -6.98 1.44 -9.37
N TYR A 100 -5.86 0.80 -9.70
CA TYR A 100 -5.08 1.16 -10.89
C TYR A 100 -5.83 0.90 -12.19
N VAL A 101 -6.59 -0.18 -12.28
CA VAL A 101 -7.45 -0.43 -13.45
C VAL A 101 -8.48 0.68 -13.60
N VAL A 102 -9.21 1.01 -12.53
CA VAL A 102 -10.21 2.10 -12.52
C VAL A 102 -9.56 3.45 -12.86
N PHE A 103 -8.40 3.74 -12.28
CA PHE A 103 -7.65 4.97 -12.52
C PHE A 103 -7.15 5.06 -13.97
N CYS A 104 -6.65 3.94 -14.52
CA CYS A 104 -6.22 3.83 -15.90
C CYS A 104 -7.37 4.11 -16.88
N ILE A 105 -8.56 3.55 -16.62
CA ILE A 105 -9.78 3.85 -17.39
C ILE A 105 -10.08 5.34 -17.35
N GLY A 106 -10.04 5.97 -16.17
CA GLY A 106 -10.26 7.41 -16.03
C GLY A 106 -9.27 8.27 -16.83
N LEU A 107 -8.02 7.82 -17.00
CA LEU A 107 -7.01 8.57 -17.75
C LEU A 107 -7.27 8.67 -19.26
N PHE A 108 -8.11 7.81 -19.84
CA PHE A 108 -8.50 7.93 -21.26
C PHE A 108 -9.35 9.17 -21.53
N PHE A 109 -9.99 9.74 -20.50
CA PHE A 109 -10.92 10.85 -20.63
C PHE A 109 -10.32 12.16 -20.15
N SER A 110 -10.99 13.28 -20.47
CA SER A 110 -10.65 14.59 -19.90
C SER A 110 -10.67 14.55 -18.38
N ARG A 111 -9.89 15.41 -17.70
CA ARG A 111 -9.74 15.38 -16.23
C ARG A 111 -11.08 15.37 -15.50
N LYS A 112 -12.05 16.16 -15.96
CA LYS A 112 -13.38 16.22 -15.33
C LYS A 112 -14.11 14.87 -15.43
N VAL A 113 -14.20 14.31 -16.63
CA VAL A 113 -14.88 13.03 -16.88
C VAL A 113 -14.15 11.87 -16.22
N GLY A 114 -12.82 11.81 -16.38
CA GLY A 114 -11.97 10.79 -15.78
C GLY A 114 -12.07 10.76 -14.26
N LEU A 115 -12.05 11.92 -13.61
CA LEU A 115 -12.27 12.01 -12.16
C LEU A 115 -13.67 11.58 -11.76
N SER A 116 -14.72 11.97 -12.50
CA SER A 116 -16.08 11.50 -12.22
C SER A 116 -16.20 9.98 -12.32
N ILE A 117 -15.54 9.35 -13.30
CA ILE A 117 -15.50 7.88 -13.44
C ILE A 117 -14.80 7.25 -12.23
N ILE A 118 -13.61 7.74 -11.87
CA ILE A 118 -12.82 7.18 -10.77
C ILE A 118 -13.56 7.32 -9.44
N LEU A 119 -14.02 8.53 -9.13
CA LEU A 119 -14.75 8.83 -7.90
C LEU A 119 -16.07 8.07 -7.83
N GLY A 120 -16.82 8.03 -8.94
CA GLY A 120 -18.06 7.29 -9.05
C GLY A 120 -17.85 5.80 -8.83
N ALA A 121 -16.95 5.17 -9.60
CA ALA A 121 -16.70 3.73 -9.50
C ALA A 121 -16.22 3.30 -8.11
N VAL A 122 -15.24 4.00 -7.53
CA VAL A 122 -14.70 3.65 -6.21
C VAL A 122 -15.73 3.90 -5.10
N THR A 123 -16.49 5.00 -5.18
CA THR A 123 -17.52 5.32 -4.18
C THR A 123 -18.69 4.35 -4.24
N LEU A 124 -19.19 4.04 -5.44
CA LEU A 124 -20.25 3.06 -5.64
C LEU A 124 -19.82 1.68 -5.14
N LEU A 125 -18.59 1.27 -5.45
CA LEU A 125 -18.06 0.00 -4.99
C LEU A 125 -17.98 -0.06 -3.45
N GLY A 126 -17.38 0.95 -2.81
CA GLY A 126 -17.18 0.98 -1.35
C GLY A 126 -18.45 1.21 -0.53
N LEU A 127 -19.51 1.78 -1.13
CA LEU A 127 -20.82 1.96 -0.49
C LEU A 127 -21.82 0.88 -0.87
N SER A 128 -21.53 0.05 -1.88
CA SER A 128 -22.42 -1.04 -2.31
C SER A 128 -22.87 -1.98 -1.18
N PRO A 129 -22.08 -2.31 -0.13
CA PRO A 129 -22.54 -3.16 0.97
C PRO A 129 -23.70 -2.58 1.79
N LEU A 130 -24.00 -1.28 1.67
CA LEU A 130 -25.14 -0.64 2.31
C LEU A 130 -26.48 -0.94 1.61
N ILE A 131 -26.41 -1.45 0.37
CA ILE A 131 -27.58 -1.69 -0.49
C ILE A 131 -27.64 -3.16 -0.89
N VAL A 132 -26.50 -3.77 -1.20
CA VAL A 132 -26.36 -5.15 -1.68
C VAL A 132 -25.43 -5.92 -0.76
N HIS A 133 -25.94 -6.99 -0.15
CA HIS A 133 -25.14 -7.87 0.71
C HIS A 133 -24.49 -8.99 -0.11
N PHE A 134 -23.24 -8.80 -0.49
CA PHE A 134 -22.43 -9.88 -1.07
C PHE A 134 -21.96 -10.84 0.05
N GLN A 135 -22.41 -12.09 0.01
CA GLN A 135 -22.08 -13.08 1.05
C GLN A 135 -20.65 -13.62 0.93
N SER A 136 -20.17 -13.82 -0.30
CA SER A 136 -18.83 -14.33 -0.58
C SER A 136 -18.39 -13.95 -1.99
N GLY A 137 -17.13 -14.23 -2.33
CA GLY A 137 -16.57 -14.04 -3.66
C GLY A 137 -15.81 -12.72 -3.85
N PRO A 138 -15.24 -12.51 -5.05
CA PRO A 138 -14.42 -11.33 -5.36
C PRO A 138 -15.16 -10.00 -5.15
N MET A 139 -16.47 -9.95 -5.41
CA MET A 139 -17.25 -8.72 -5.20
C MET A 139 -17.43 -8.39 -3.72
N ALA A 140 -17.66 -9.39 -2.86
CA ALA A 140 -17.68 -9.18 -1.42
C ALA A 140 -16.34 -8.59 -0.94
N PHE A 141 -15.23 -9.12 -1.46
CA PHE A 141 -13.90 -8.61 -1.17
C PHE A 141 -13.70 -7.16 -1.66
N TRP A 142 -13.93 -6.88 -2.94
CA TRP A 142 -13.70 -5.56 -3.55
C TRP A 142 -14.66 -4.47 -3.06
N SER A 143 -15.88 -4.83 -2.66
CA SER A 143 -16.88 -3.91 -2.09
C SER A 143 -16.53 -3.38 -0.70
N ASN A 144 -15.42 -3.83 -0.09
CA ASN A 144 -14.99 -3.37 1.22
C ASN A 144 -14.81 -1.85 1.24
N SER A 145 -15.43 -1.18 2.23
CA SER A 145 -15.37 0.28 2.38
C SER A 145 -13.95 0.87 2.42
N ILE A 146 -12.92 0.05 2.66
CA ILE A 146 -11.51 0.45 2.56
C ILE A 146 -11.13 1.12 1.23
N VAL A 147 -11.81 0.78 0.13
CA VAL A 147 -11.55 1.41 -1.17
C VAL A 147 -11.87 2.92 -1.17
N LEU A 148 -12.75 3.39 -0.28
CA LEU A 148 -13.05 4.82 -0.13
C LEU A 148 -11.83 5.62 0.35
N GLU A 149 -10.85 4.97 0.99
CA GLU A 149 -9.60 5.64 1.37
C GLU A 149 -8.83 6.17 0.15
N PHE A 150 -8.96 5.55 -1.04
CA PHE A 150 -8.37 6.09 -2.27
C PHE A 150 -8.96 7.45 -2.63
N VAL A 151 -10.28 7.62 -2.46
CA VAL A 151 -10.98 8.88 -2.70
C VAL A 151 -10.49 9.97 -1.75
N TYR A 152 -10.27 9.62 -0.48
CA TYR A 152 -9.67 10.53 0.50
C TYR A 152 -8.29 11.03 0.05
N GLY A 153 -7.47 10.11 -0.47
CA GLY A 153 -6.17 10.44 -1.06
C GLY A 153 -6.26 11.41 -2.23
N ILE A 154 -7.16 11.16 -3.18
CA ILE A 154 -7.40 12.02 -4.34
C ILE A 154 -7.83 13.43 -3.88
N GLY A 155 -8.77 13.51 -2.94
CA GLY A 155 -9.24 14.78 -2.37
C GLY A 155 -8.12 15.55 -1.69
N LEU A 156 -7.27 14.87 -0.93
CA LEU A 156 -6.10 15.48 -0.27
C LEU A 156 -5.08 16.02 -1.30
N ALA A 157 -4.83 15.28 -2.38
CA ALA A 157 -3.95 15.72 -3.46
C ALA A 157 -4.54 16.93 -4.21
N GLU A 158 -5.85 16.99 -4.40
CA GLU A 158 -6.55 18.15 -4.96
C GLU A 158 -6.45 19.39 -4.04
N LEU A 159 -6.63 19.23 -2.73
CA LEU A 159 -6.41 20.32 -1.76
C LEU A 159 -4.99 20.87 -1.85
N ARG A 160 -3.98 19.99 -1.92
CA ARG A 160 -2.59 20.40 -2.12
C ARG A 160 -2.41 21.07 -3.48
N ALA A 161 -3.05 20.59 -4.54
CA ALA A 161 -2.96 21.20 -5.88
C ALA A 161 -3.55 22.61 -5.92
N ARG A 162 -4.59 22.89 -5.14
CA ARG A 162 -5.22 24.22 -4.99
C ARG A 162 -4.42 25.21 -4.13
N GLY A 163 -3.27 24.80 -3.62
CA GLY A 163 -2.38 25.68 -2.85
C GLY A 163 -2.61 25.66 -1.34
N VAL A 164 -3.43 24.74 -0.79
CA VAL A 164 -3.55 24.57 0.67
C VAL A 164 -2.20 24.15 1.23
N ARG A 165 -1.67 24.94 2.17
CA ARG A 165 -0.38 24.69 2.82
C ARG A 165 -0.51 24.93 4.33
N LEU A 166 0.14 24.08 5.11
CA LEU A 166 0.25 24.19 6.56
C LEU A 166 1.69 24.55 6.93
N SER A 167 1.86 25.29 8.04
CA SER A 167 3.17 25.38 8.68
C SER A 167 3.58 24.00 9.21
N ALA A 168 4.88 23.77 9.43
CA ALA A 168 5.35 22.49 9.95
C ALA A 168 4.68 22.13 11.30
N ALA A 169 4.56 23.09 12.22
CA ALA A 169 3.88 22.90 13.50
C ALA A 169 2.41 22.49 13.32
N LYS A 170 1.66 23.17 12.45
CA LYS A 170 0.26 22.82 12.16
C LYS A 170 0.15 21.44 11.49
N GLY A 171 1.05 21.11 10.57
CA GLY A 171 1.07 19.80 9.91
C GLY A 171 1.32 18.66 10.90
N TRP A 172 2.28 18.81 11.81
CA TRP A 172 2.53 17.82 12.86
C TRP A 172 1.42 17.77 13.91
N ALA A 173 0.80 18.90 14.25
CA ALA A 173 -0.38 18.92 15.12
C ALA A 173 -1.57 18.17 14.49
N VAL A 174 -1.78 18.33 13.18
CA VAL A 174 -2.79 17.56 12.44
C VAL A 174 -2.45 16.07 12.43
N PHE A 175 -1.19 15.70 12.20
CA PHE A 175 -0.75 14.31 12.30
C PHE A 175 -1.04 13.70 13.69
N ALA A 176 -0.66 14.41 14.75
CA ALA A 176 -0.90 14.00 16.12
C ALA A 176 -2.39 13.90 16.45
N GLY A 177 -3.21 14.83 15.94
CA GLY A 177 -4.67 14.78 16.04
C GLY A 177 -5.26 13.54 15.36
N GLY A 178 -4.71 13.13 14.21
CA GLY A 178 -5.09 11.88 13.55
C GLY A 178 -4.75 10.64 14.38
N CYS A 179 -3.56 10.60 15.00
CA CYS A 179 -3.18 9.53 15.92
C CYS A 179 -4.09 9.48 17.16
N ALA A 180 -4.40 10.64 17.74
CA ALA A 180 -5.31 10.75 18.87
C ALA A 180 -6.73 10.29 18.51
N LEU A 181 -7.22 10.66 17.33
CA LEU A 181 -8.53 10.22 16.84
C LEU A 181 -8.58 8.71 16.64
N LEU A 182 -7.53 8.10 16.08
CA LEU A 182 -7.43 6.64 15.94
C LEU A 182 -7.45 5.95 17.30
N ALA A 183 -6.64 6.45 18.25
CA ALA A 183 -6.61 5.91 19.61
C ALA A 183 -7.99 6.03 20.28
N LEU A 184 -8.66 7.18 20.16
CA LEU A 184 -10.00 7.40 20.70
C LEU A 184 -11.02 6.41 20.11
N MET A 185 -11.03 6.23 18.79
CA MET A 185 -11.93 5.28 18.11
C MET A 185 -11.66 3.82 18.52
N GLN A 186 -10.39 3.48 18.78
CA GLN A 186 -10.00 2.19 19.31
C GLN A 186 -10.50 1.98 20.75
N PHE A 187 -10.26 2.95 21.65
CA PHE A 187 -10.70 2.89 23.04
C PHE A 187 -12.22 2.86 23.18
N ALA A 188 -12.94 3.53 22.27
CA ALA A 188 -14.39 3.52 22.22
C ALA A 188 -14.98 2.22 21.62
N GLY A 189 -14.15 1.25 21.19
CA GLY A 189 -14.61 -0.01 20.59
C GLY A 189 -15.18 0.12 19.17
N LEU A 190 -15.17 1.33 18.59
CA LEU A 190 -15.84 1.65 17.33
C LEU A 190 -15.12 1.04 16.11
N ALA A 191 -13.80 0.83 16.23
CA ALA A 191 -12.97 0.29 15.14
C ALA A 191 -13.35 -1.13 14.70
N PHE A 192 -13.96 -1.93 15.58
CA PHE A 192 -14.28 -3.34 15.32
C PHE A 192 -15.78 -3.65 15.30
N GLN A 193 -16.63 -2.81 15.89
CA GLN A 193 -18.06 -3.11 16.06
C GLN A 193 -18.97 -2.59 14.92
N TYR A 194 -18.52 -1.64 14.09
CA TYR A 194 -19.38 -0.97 13.11
C TYR A 194 -18.84 -1.11 11.68
N GLY A 195 -19.67 -1.64 10.77
CA GLY A 195 -19.32 -2.13 9.42
C GLY A 195 -18.76 -1.13 8.39
N LEU A 196 -18.42 0.10 8.79
CA LEU A 196 -17.82 1.12 7.90
C LEU A 196 -16.40 1.50 8.36
N ARG A 197 -15.45 0.62 8.08
CA ARG A 197 -14.01 0.85 8.30
C ARG A 197 -13.52 2.20 7.77
N ALA A 198 -14.06 2.65 6.62
CA ALA A 198 -13.72 3.94 6.02
C ALA A 198 -13.89 5.13 6.99
N ILE A 199 -14.84 5.04 7.92
CA ILE A 199 -15.09 6.08 8.92
C ILE A 199 -14.12 5.91 10.09
N TRP A 200 -14.14 4.74 10.73
CA TRP A 200 -13.46 4.51 12.01
C TRP A 200 -11.93 4.37 11.90
N ILE A 201 -11.42 4.01 10.72
CA ILE A 201 -9.99 3.89 10.45
C ILE A 201 -9.58 4.81 9.32
N GLY A 202 -10.43 4.95 8.29
CA GLY A 202 -10.13 5.77 7.12
C GLY A 202 -10.07 7.28 7.41
N LEU A 203 -10.97 7.84 8.23
CA LEU A 203 -10.90 9.26 8.61
C LEU A 203 -9.67 9.59 9.47
N PRO A 204 -9.33 8.84 10.53
CA PRO A 204 -8.05 9.02 11.21
C PRO A 204 -6.86 8.93 10.27
N ALA A 205 -6.85 7.93 9.37
CA ALA A 205 -5.79 7.77 8.39
C ALA A 205 -5.68 8.96 7.42
N LEU A 206 -6.80 9.53 6.98
CA LEU A 206 -6.82 10.75 6.18
C LEU A 206 -6.20 11.92 6.95
N VAL A 207 -6.58 12.14 8.21
CA VAL A 207 -6.04 13.22 9.04
C VAL A 207 -4.53 13.03 9.26
N MET A 208 -4.09 11.81 9.59
CA MET A 208 -2.67 11.47 9.69
C MET A 208 -1.93 11.78 8.39
N CYS A 209 -2.47 11.40 7.24
CA CYS A 209 -1.83 11.69 5.95
C CYS A 209 -1.85 13.19 5.60
N ALA A 210 -2.94 13.90 5.93
CA ALA A 210 -3.14 15.30 5.60
C ALA A 210 -2.11 16.22 6.25
N GLY A 211 -1.70 15.92 7.49
CA GLY A 211 -0.69 16.68 8.20
C GLY A 211 0.60 16.85 7.40
N PRO A 212 1.41 15.78 7.21
CA PRO A 212 2.65 15.83 6.44
C PRO A 212 2.42 16.20 4.97
N ALA A 213 1.34 15.71 4.36
CA ALA A 213 1.04 15.96 2.95
C ALA A 213 0.65 17.41 2.64
N LEU A 214 0.36 18.26 3.63
CA LEU A 214 0.06 19.69 3.44
C LEU A 214 1.15 20.61 3.99
N ILE A 215 2.20 20.09 4.65
CA ILE A 215 3.32 20.92 5.12
C ILE A 215 3.93 21.68 3.94
N ALA A 216 4.09 22.99 4.12
CA ALA A 216 4.76 23.88 3.19
C ALA A 216 6.22 23.45 3.02
N GLN A 217 6.63 23.19 1.78
CA GLN A 217 8.02 22.97 1.47
C GLN A 217 8.73 24.32 1.45
N LYS A 218 9.63 24.57 2.41
CA LYS A 218 10.56 25.69 2.33
C LYS A 218 11.62 25.36 1.27
N ASN A 219 11.84 26.27 0.33
CA ASN A 219 12.85 26.11 -0.70
C ASN A 219 14.26 26.14 -0.10
N GLN A 220 15.11 25.22 -0.58
CA GLN A 220 16.57 25.31 -0.69
C GLN A 220 17.41 25.41 0.60
N ALA A 221 17.53 24.28 1.30
CA ALA A 221 18.78 23.92 1.97
C ALA A 221 19.18 22.50 1.53
N ALA A 222 20.48 22.20 1.55
CA ALA A 222 20.98 20.85 1.31
C ALA A 222 20.18 19.85 2.14
N PRO A 223 19.76 18.70 1.58
CA PRO A 223 18.91 17.77 2.31
C PRO A 223 19.64 17.28 3.55
N SER A 224 19.10 17.64 4.73
CA SER A 224 19.59 17.17 6.02
C SER A 224 19.66 15.63 6.04
N LEU A 225 20.53 15.07 6.87
CA LEU A 225 20.62 13.61 7.04
C LEU A 225 19.23 13.00 7.28
N LEU A 226 18.42 13.64 8.13
CA LEU A 226 17.05 13.22 8.40
C LEU A 226 16.18 13.19 7.13
N LYS A 227 16.26 14.23 6.27
CA LYS A 227 15.51 14.25 5.00
C LYS A 227 15.95 13.12 4.08
N ARG A 228 17.25 12.83 4.00
CA ARG A 228 17.77 11.70 3.19
C ARG A 228 17.28 10.35 3.72
N LEU A 229 17.33 10.15 5.03
CA LEU A 229 16.83 8.93 5.68
C LEU A 229 15.32 8.75 5.47
N LEU A 230 14.53 9.81 5.58
CA LEU A 230 13.08 9.75 5.32
C LEU A 230 12.76 9.42 3.85
N VAL A 231 13.50 10.00 2.90
CA VAL A 231 13.35 9.66 1.47
C VAL A 231 13.73 8.20 1.23
N PHE A 232 14.87 7.75 1.77
CA PHE A 232 15.29 6.36 1.67
C PHE A 232 14.26 5.40 2.27
N GLY A 233 13.72 5.72 3.46
CA GLY A 233 12.67 4.92 4.10
C GLY A 233 11.38 4.88 3.28
N GLY A 234 11.03 5.98 2.60
CA GLY A 234 9.93 6.03 1.66
C GLY A 234 10.16 5.15 0.43
N ASP A 235 11.37 5.19 -0.15
CA ASP A 235 11.73 4.37 -1.30
C ASP A 235 11.76 2.87 -0.95
N ALA A 236 12.32 2.52 0.21
CA ALA A 236 12.40 1.15 0.71
C ALA A 236 11.11 0.66 1.40
N SER A 237 10.06 1.48 1.48
CA SER A 237 8.82 1.14 2.19
C SER A 237 8.10 -0.07 1.59
N PHE A 238 8.22 -0.27 0.28
CA PHE A 238 7.62 -1.41 -0.41
C PHE A 238 8.38 -2.72 -0.12
N ALA A 239 9.72 -2.71 -0.20
CA ALA A 239 10.55 -3.81 0.30
C ALA A 239 10.24 -4.15 1.76
N LEU A 240 10.17 -3.15 2.65
CA LEU A 240 9.84 -3.36 4.07
C LEU A 240 8.47 -4.02 4.22
N TYR A 241 7.47 -3.53 3.50
CA TYR A 241 6.15 -4.11 3.50
C TYR A 241 6.17 -5.58 3.09
N LEU A 242 6.90 -5.99 2.06
CA LEU A 242 6.97 -7.41 1.65
C LEU A 242 7.87 -8.28 2.53
N SER A 243 8.98 -7.74 3.06
CA SER A 243 10.02 -8.53 3.72
C SER A 243 9.88 -8.64 5.23
N HIS A 244 9.14 -7.73 5.89
CA HIS A 244 9.04 -7.73 7.35
C HIS A 244 8.46 -9.03 7.95
N PRO A 245 7.48 -9.74 7.35
CA PRO A 245 6.97 -10.97 7.96
C PRO A 245 8.04 -12.06 8.04
N PHE A 246 8.90 -12.16 7.02
CA PHE A 246 10.05 -13.07 7.03
C PHE A 246 11.03 -12.72 8.16
N SER A 247 11.29 -11.43 8.34
CA SER A 247 12.20 -10.94 9.39
C SER A 247 11.63 -11.20 10.78
N ILE A 248 10.35 -10.91 11.00
CA ILE A 248 9.64 -11.17 12.26
C ILE A 248 9.65 -12.66 12.59
N ASN A 249 9.29 -13.54 11.64
CA ASN A 249 9.28 -14.98 11.86
C ASN A 249 10.68 -15.55 12.14
N LEU A 250 11.71 -15.04 11.47
CA LEU A 250 13.10 -15.43 11.73
C LEU A 250 13.53 -15.04 13.15
N VAL A 251 13.20 -13.81 13.58
CA VAL A 251 13.48 -13.35 14.94
C VAL A 251 12.67 -14.16 15.96
N ALA A 252 11.42 -14.52 15.67
CA ALA A 252 10.61 -15.36 16.55
C ALA A 252 11.24 -16.74 16.77
N LEU A 253 11.72 -17.37 15.71
CA LEU A 253 12.40 -18.66 15.80
C LEU A 253 13.72 -18.56 16.59
N ALA A 254 14.50 -17.49 16.37
CA ALA A 254 15.73 -17.25 17.11
C ALA A 254 15.45 -16.94 18.59
N ALA A 255 14.44 -16.12 18.88
CA ALA A 255 14.01 -15.76 20.24
C ALA A 255 13.57 -17.00 21.02
N ALA A 256 12.80 -17.90 20.40
CA ALA A 256 12.39 -19.16 21.02
C ALA A 256 13.60 -20.05 21.39
N ARG A 257 14.61 -20.13 20.51
CA ARG A 257 15.83 -20.93 20.79
C ARG A 257 16.75 -20.30 21.82
N LEU A 258 16.83 -18.97 21.85
CA LEU A 258 17.68 -18.21 22.77
C LEU A 258 17.00 -17.93 24.12
N GLY A 259 15.74 -18.34 24.30
CA GLY A 259 14.97 -18.08 25.52
C GLY A 259 14.64 -16.60 25.74
N ILE A 260 14.55 -15.80 24.68
CA ILE A 260 14.17 -14.38 24.79
C ILE A 260 12.66 -14.30 25.08
N GLN A 261 12.31 -14.07 26.34
CA GLN A 261 10.91 -13.94 26.77
C GLN A 261 10.44 -12.49 26.91
N ASN A 262 11.37 -11.52 27.00
CA ASN A 262 11.03 -10.11 27.18
C ASN A 262 10.39 -9.54 25.89
N PRO A 263 9.12 -9.10 25.91
CA PRO A 263 8.42 -8.64 24.71
C PRO A 263 9.05 -7.41 24.06
N TRP A 264 9.61 -6.50 24.85
CA TRP A 264 10.27 -5.28 24.35
C TRP A 264 11.56 -5.61 23.62
N THR A 265 12.32 -6.58 24.12
CA THR A 265 13.54 -7.09 23.47
C THR A 265 13.20 -7.74 22.14
N TYR A 266 12.19 -8.62 22.13
CA TYR A 266 11.70 -9.22 20.90
C TYR A 266 11.27 -8.17 19.87
N MET A 267 10.47 -7.18 20.29
CA MET A 267 9.98 -6.12 19.41
C MET A 267 11.12 -5.26 18.86
N ALA A 268 12.11 -4.91 19.68
CA ALA A 268 13.28 -4.15 19.25
C ALA A 268 14.09 -4.92 18.21
N LEU A 269 14.37 -6.21 18.46
CA LEU A 269 15.09 -7.08 17.52
C LEU A 269 14.32 -7.29 16.22
N ALA A 270 13.02 -7.57 16.30
CA ALA A 270 12.16 -7.77 15.13
C ALA A 270 12.07 -6.51 14.27
N THR A 271 11.97 -5.33 14.89
CA THR A 271 11.98 -4.04 14.19
C THR A 271 13.32 -3.78 13.52
N ALA A 272 14.43 -3.97 14.24
CA ALA A 272 15.77 -3.78 13.70
C ALA A 272 16.04 -4.74 12.52
N ALA A 273 15.73 -6.03 12.68
CA ALA A 273 15.86 -7.03 11.63
C ALA A 273 14.99 -6.69 10.42
N SER A 274 13.76 -6.22 10.63
CA SER A 274 12.87 -5.80 9.52
C SER A 274 13.42 -4.61 8.76
N LEU A 275 13.93 -3.59 9.45
CA LEU A 275 14.52 -2.40 8.81
C LEU A 275 15.79 -2.75 8.03
N VAL A 276 16.68 -3.54 8.62
CA VAL A 276 17.93 -3.98 7.96
C VAL A 276 17.61 -4.90 6.78
N GLY A 277 16.75 -5.90 6.98
CA GLY A 277 16.31 -6.82 5.93
C GLY A 277 15.65 -6.09 4.77
N ALA A 278 14.78 -5.12 5.05
CA ALA A 278 14.16 -4.28 4.03
C ALA A 278 15.16 -3.45 3.25
N ALA A 279 16.14 -2.83 3.92
CA ALA A 279 17.18 -2.05 3.26
C ALA A 279 18.01 -2.93 2.31
N LEU A 280 18.36 -4.15 2.74
CA LEU A 280 19.08 -5.12 1.92
C LEU A 280 18.25 -5.56 0.71
N VAL A 281 16.99 -5.96 0.91
CA VAL A 281 16.08 -6.36 -0.18
C VAL A 281 15.88 -5.20 -1.17
N TYR A 282 15.70 -3.98 -0.67
CA TYR A 282 15.54 -2.80 -1.51
C TYR A 282 16.79 -2.54 -2.36
N MET A 283 17.97 -2.52 -1.75
CA MET A 283 19.22 -2.20 -2.44
C MET A 283 19.67 -3.29 -3.40
N MET A 284 19.48 -4.56 -3.03
CA MET A 284 20.03 -5.72 -3.76
C MET A 284 19.06 -6.31 -4.78
N LEU A 285 17.75 -6.18 -4.57
CA LEU A 285 16.74 -6.83 -5.42
C LEU A 285 15.80 -5.80 -6.04
N GLU A 286 15.03 -5.05 -5.24
CA GLU A 286 13.95 -4.19 -5.76
C GLU A 286 14.49 -3.09 -6.67
N ARG A 287 15.45 -2.29 -6.20
CA ARG A 287 16.02 -1.16 -6.94
C ARG A 287 16.69 -1.58 -8.26
N PRO A 288 17.57 -2.60 -8.30
CA PRO A 288 18.19 -3.00 -9.56
C PRO A 288 17.19 -3.61 -10.54
N LEU A 289 16.24 -4.43 -10.08
CA LEU A 289 15.21 -5.03 -10.95
C LEU A 289 14.31 -3.96 -11.59
N THR A 290 13.78 -3.05 -10.78
CA THR A 290 12.90 -1.97 -11.26
C THR A 290 13.64 -1.02 -12.21
N THR A 291 14.92 -0.73 -11.95
CA THR A 291 15.75 0.13 -12.82
C THR A 291 15.99 -0.55 -14.17
N ARG A 292 16.44 -1.81 -14.18
CA ARG A 292 16.71 -2.57 -15.42
C ARG A 292 15.46 -2.73 -16.29
N LEU A 293 14.32 -3.05 -15.67
CA LEU A 293 13.05 -3.20 -16.40
C LEU A 293 12.55 -1.86 -16.96
N SER A 294 12.72 -0.77 -16.22
CA SER A 294 12.36 0.56 -16.70
C SER A 294 13.24 1.00 -17.87
N GLU A 295 14.55 0.71 -17.82
CA GLU A 295 15.50 1.02 -18.88
C GLU A 295 15.23 0.18 -20.14
N ALA A 296 14.96 -1.13 -19.99
CA ALA A 296 14.61 -2.02 -21.11
C ALA A 296 13.34 -1.59 -21.87
N LEU A 297 12.39 -0.96 -21.18
CA LEU A 297 11.13 -0.49 -21.76
C LEU A 297 11.21 0.96 -22.27
N HIS A 298 12.42 1.54 -22.40
CA HIS A 298 12.66 2.94 -22.80
C HIS A 298 11.83 3.97 -22.01
N MET A 299 11.43 3.61 -20.79
CA MET A 299 10.70 4.51 -19.92
C MET A 299 11.68 5.53 -19.39
N ARG A 300 11.61 6.78 -19.88
CA ARG A 300 12.34 7.91 -19.27
C ARG A 300 12.19 7.81 -17.76
N LYS A 301 13.33 7.77 -17.05
CA LYS A 301 13.40 7.75 -15.59
C LYS A 301 12.39 8.78 -15.09
N PRO A 302 11.41 8.41 -14.24
CA PRO A 302 10.72 9.44 -13.49
C PRO A 302 11.82 10.23 -12.79
N ARG A 303 11.79 11.55 -12.95
CA ARG A 303 12.71 12.49 -12.31
C ARG A 303 12.46 12.39 -10.80
N ILE A 304 12.91 11.30 -10.17
CA ILE A 304 12.90 11.13 -8.73
C ILE A 304 14.04 12.04 -8.27
N LEU A 305 13.66 13.29 -7.97
CA LEU A 305 14.37 14.22 -7.13
C LEU A 305 15.87 14.34 -7.43
N ALA A 306 16.21 14.76 -8.65
CA ALA A 306 17.44 15.51 -8.87
C ALA A 306 17.18 16.96 -8.43
N SER A 307 17.21 17.20 -7.11
CA SER A 307 17.46 18.47 -6.42
C SER A 307 17.48 18.27 -4.91
#